data_AF-A0A3D5AL93-F1
#
_entry.id   AF-A0A3D5AL93-F1
#
_cell.length_a   1.000
_cell.length_b   1.000
_cell.length_c   1.000
_cell.angle_alpha   90.00
_cell.angle_beta   90.00
_cell.angle_gamma   90.00
#
_symmetry.space_group_name_H-M   'P 1'
#
loop_
_entity.id
_entity.type
_entity.pdbx_description
1 polymer ?
#
loop_
_entity_poly.entity_id
_entity_poly.type
_entity_poly.pdbx_seq_one_letter_code
_entity_poly.pdbx_strand_id
1 'polypeptide(L)'
;MTSQSPARRRALLAAAAGLAVAPWAAAGTAHAAVPKVYIDPGHGGTDAGAVGNGLQEKTLTLNIALQTRNILKASWNVDVRMSRTTDITRSLSYRTNDANAWGATI
;
A
#
# COMPACT_ATOMS: atom_id res chain seq x y z
N MET A 1 53.49 57.22 27.28
CA MET A 1 52.23 56.74 26.67
C MET A 1 52.54 55.36 26.09
N THR A 2 52.50 54.32 26.93
CA THR A 2 51.48 53.23 26.92
C THR A 2 51.59 52.38 25.65
N SER A 3 51.84 51.07 25.64
CA SER A 3 51.60 50.00 26.61
C SER A 3 52.36 48.74 26.16
N GLN A 4 52.77 47.91 27.11
CA GLN A 4 53.36 46.58 26.91
C GLN A 4 52.35 45.54 26.37
N SER A 5 52.85 44.60 25.53
CA SER A 5 52.60 43.14 25.46
C SER A 5 51.16 42.59 25.24
N PRO A 6 50.89 41.28 24.96
CA PRO A 6 51.76 40.11 24.73
C PRO A 6 51.34 39.14 23.57
N ALA A 7 52.17 38.10 23.41
CA ALA A 7 51.84 36.68 23.18
C ALA A 7 51.30 36.16 21.81
N ARG A 8 52.21 35.40 21.19
CA ARG A 8 52.02 34.23 20.32
C ARG A 8 50.75 33.42 20.60
N ARG A 9 50.01 33.05 19.54
CA ARG A 9 49.29 31.76 19.48
C ARG A 9 49.40 31.15 18.09
N ARG A 10 49.96 29.94 18.07
CA ARG A 10 49.98 29.02 16.93
C ARG A 10 48.54 28.66 16.60
N ALA A 11 48.11 28.91 15.36
CA ALA A 11 46.89 28.33 14.83
C ALA A 11 47.21 26.91 14.34
N LEU A 12 46.92 25.92 15.18
CA LEU A 12 46.53 24.59 14.72
C LEU A 12 45.00 24.62 14.73
N LEU A 13 44.37 24.52 13.55
CA LEU A 13 42.98 24.11 13.47
C LEU A 13 42.86 22.92 12.53
N ALA A 14 42.28 21.89 13.12
CA ALA A 14 42.05 20.55 12.61
C ALA A 14 41.25 20.56 11.31
N ALA A 15 41.59 19.62 10.43
CA ALA A 15 40.68 19.15 9.40
C ALA A 15 39.46 18.53 10.09
N ALA A 16 38.32 19.21 10.03
CA ALA A 16 37.04 18.58 10.31
C ALA A 16 36.70 17.70 9.11
N ALA A 17 36.89 16.39 9.28
CA ALA A 17 36.34 15.40 8.36
C ALA A 17 34.81 15.56 8.38
N GLY A 18 34.25 16.11 7.31
CA GLY A 18 32.82 16.15 7.10
C GLY A 18 32.30 14.73 6.97
N LEU A 19 31.64 14.21 8.02
CA LEU A 19 30.75 13.07 7.84
C LEU A 19 29.59 13.55 6.97
N ALA A 20 29.65 13.22 5.68
CA ALA A 20 28.47 13.20 4.84
C ALA A 20 27.53 12.14 5.42
N VAL A 21 26.57 12.55 6.25
CA VAL A 21 25.45 11.69 6.61
C VAL A 21 24.61 11.57 5.34
N ALA A 22 24.89 10.53 4.56
CA ALA A 22 24.02 10.15 3.46
C ALA A 22 22.59 10.00 4.02
N PRO A 23 21.56 10.62 3.40
CA PRO A 23 20.19 10.49 3.86
C PRO A 23 19.66 9.11 3.44
N TRP A 24 20.22 8.04 4.01
CA TRP A 24 19.63 6.71 3.88
C TRP A 24 18.40 6.55 4.79
N ALA A 25 18.12 7.55 5.63
CA ALA A 25 17.02 7.55 6.59
C ALA A 25 15.70 8.14 6.05
N ALA A 26 15.46 8.11 4.73
CA ALA A 26 14.18 8.52 4.15
C ALA A 26 13.47 7.42 3.34
N ALA A 27 13.95 6.17 3.38
CA ALA A 27 13.23 5.02 2.83
C ALA A 27 12.19 4.44 3.82
N GLY A 28 11.59 5.29 4.65
CA GLY A 28 10.80 4.89 5.83
C GLY A 28 9.45 5.59 5.95
N THR A 29 8.76 5.89 4.85
CA THR A 29 7.42 6.54 4.91
C THR A 29 6.38 6.01 3.92
N ALA A 30 6.62 4.89 3.22
CA ALA A 30 5.59 4.31 2.35
C ALA A 30 4.45 3.58 3.10
N HIS A 31 4.48 3.49 4.43
CA HIS A 31 3.43 2.88 5.26
C HIS A 31 2.50 3.90 5.95
N ALA A 32 2.50 5.18 5.55
CA ALA A 32 1.71 6.20 6.25
C ALA A 32 0.18 6.06 6.07
N ALA A 33 -0.30 5.33 5.05
CA ALA A 33 -1.72 5.12 4.79
C ALA A 33 -2.12 3.65 4.94
N VAL A 34 -3.30 3.40 5.54
CA VAL A 34 -3.92 2.07 5.59
C VAL A 34 -4.13 1.57 4.15
N PRO A 35 -3.59 0.39 3.77
CA PRO A 35 -3.78 -0.14 2.42
C PRO A 35 -5.27 -0.36 2.10
N LYS A 36 -5.67 0.00 0.88
CA LYS A 36 -7.01 -0.22 0.35
C LYS A 36 -6.99 -1.37 -0.64
N VAL A 37 -7.41 -2.54 -0.19
CA VAL A 37 -7.44 -3.78 -0.99
C VAL A 37 -8.79 -3.91 -1.68
N TYR A 38 -8.78 -3.96 -3.01
CA TYR A 38 -9.98 -4.19 -3.79
C TYR A 38 -10.05 -5.63 -4.29
N ILE A 39 -11.05 -6.39 -3.86
CA ILE A 39 -11.22 -7.78 -4.27
C ILE A 39 -12.33 -7.86 -5.32
N ASP A 40 -12.02 -8.38 -6.50
CA ASP A 40 -12.99 -8.57 -7.57
C ASP A 40 -13.33 -10.06 -7.77
N PRO A 41 -14.44 -10.58 -7.21
CA PRO A 41 -14.90 -11.91 -7.56
C PRO A 41 -15.39 -11.91 -9.01
N GLY A 42 -14.66 -12.61 -9.89
CA GLY A 42 -14.97 -12.71 -11.32
C GLY A 42 -16.40 -13.21 -11.60
N HIS A 43 -16.94 -12.88 -12.77
CA HIS A 43 -18.30 -13.25 -13.21
C HIS A 43 -19.41 -12.75 -12.26
N GLY A 44 -20.61 -13.35 -12.31
CA GLY A 44 -21.75 -13.03 -11.46
C GLY A 44 -23.04 -12.79 -12.23
N GLY A 45 -24.17 -13.03 -11.58
CA GLY A 45 -25.51 -12.93 -12.15
C GLY A 45 -25.68 -13.85 -13.35
N THR A 46 -25.90 -13.26 -14.52
CA THR A 46 -26.14 -13.97 -15.79
C THR A 46 -24.89 -14.63 -16.37
N ASP A 47 -23.70 -14.23 -15.92
CA ASP A 47 -22.43 -14.80 -16.34
C ASP A 47 -21.95 -15.80 -15.27
N ALA A 48 -21.98 -17.09 -15.61
CA ALA A 48 -21.56 -18.16 -14.70
C ALA A 48 -20.03 -18.35 -14.65
N GLY A 49 -19.31 -17.83 -15.65
CA GLY A 49 -17.94 -18.23 -15.96
C GLY A 49 -17.85 -19.70 -16.39
N ALA A 50 -16.71 -20.33 -16.10
CA ALA A 50 -16.53 -21.75 -16.35
C ALA A 50 -17.52 -22.61 -15.52
N VAL A 51 -18.04 -23.67 -16.15
CA VAL A 51 -18.96 -24.63 -15.53
C VAL A 51 -18.44 -26.04 -15.76
N GLY A 52 -18.38 -26.83 -14.70
CA GLY A 52 -17.94 -28.23 -14.76
C GLY A 52 -18.07 -28.92 -13.41
N ASN A 53 -18.31 -30.23 -13.41
CA ASN A 53 -18.47 -31.05 -12.19
C ASN A 53 -19.51 -30.50 -11.19
N GLY A 54 -20.58 -29.87 -11.69
CA GLY A 54 -21.61 -29.23 -10.85
C GLY A 54 -21.17 -27.93 -10.18
N LEU A 55 -19.99 -27.41 -10.51
CA LEU A 55 -19.46 -26.15 -9.99
C LEU A 55 -19.62 -25.03 -11.03
N GLN A 56 -19.81 -23.81 -10.53
CA GLN A 56 -19.83 -22.57 -11.32
C GLN A 56 -18.74 -21.64 -10.79
N GLU A 57 -17.92 -21.11 -11.69
CA GLU A 57 -16.82 -20.21 -11.36
C GLU A 57 -17.31 -19.01 -10.54
N LYS A 58 -18.44 -18.38 -10.93
CA LYS A 58 -19.02 -17.24 -10.19
C LYS A 58 -19.29 -17.52 -8.71
N THR A 59 -19.64 -18.76 -8.37
CA THR A 59 -19.93 -19.19 -7.00
C THR A 59 -18.64 -19.41 -6.23
N LEU A 60 -17.66 -20.09 -6.85
CA LEU A 60 -16.35 -20.33 -6.25
C LEU A 60 -15.61 -19.01 -6.00
N THR A 61 -15.55 -18.12 -6.99
CA THR A 61 -14.86 -16.82 -6.86
C THR A 61 -15.49 -15.97 -5.77
N LEU A 62 -16.83 -15.93 -5.66
CA LEU A 62 -17.51 -15.20 -4.59
C LEU A 62 -17.17 -15.77 -3.21
N ASN A 63 -17.24 -17.10 -3.06
CA ASN A 63 -16.96 -17.76 -1.79
C ASN A 63 -15.52 -17.54 -1.34
N ILE A 64 -14.56 -17.73 -2.23
CA ILE A 64 -13.13 -17.50 -1.97
C ILE A 64 -12.91 -16.03 -1.59
N ALA A 65 -13.46 -15.09 -2.36
CA ALA A 65 -13.27 -13.67 -2.11
C ALA A 65 -13.87 -13.19 -0.77
N LEU A 66 -15.03 -13.72 -0.38
CA LEU A 66 -15.64 -13.44 0.93
C LEU A 66 -14.77 -13.97 2.08
N GLN A 67 -14.20 -15.17 1.93
CA GLN A 67 -13.25 -15.72 2.90
C GLN A 67 -11.96 -14.88 2.97
N THR A 68 -11.37 -14.53 1.82
CA THR A 68 -10.20 -13.65 1.75
C THR A 68 -10.45 -12.31 2.42
N ARG A 69 -11.58 -11.65 2.15
CA ARG A 69 -11.97 -10.41 2.83
C ARG A 69 -12.01 -10.60 4.35
N ASN A 70 -12.64 -11.67 4.83
CA ASN A 70 -12.79 -11.91 6.26
C ASN A 70 -11.42 -12.14 6.93
N ILE A 71 -10.56 -12.95 6.31
CA ILE A 71 -9.19 -13.20 6.81
C ILE A 71 -8.38 -11.90 6.80
N LEU A 72 -8.48 -11.11 5.73
CA LEU A 72 -7.78 -9.83 5.60
C LEU A 72 -8.15 -8.87 6.73
N LYS A 73 -9.46 -8.65 6.93
CA LYS A 73 -9.97 -7.76 7.97
C LYS A 73 -9.68 -8.25 9.39
N ALA A 74 -9.52 -9.56 9.59
CA ALA A 74 -9.22 -10.14 10.90
C ALA A 74 -7.73 -10.10 11.23
N SER A 75 -6.84 -10.10 10.23
CA SER A 75 -5.41 -10.36 10.44
C SER A 75 -4.52 -9.15 10.15
N TRP A 76 -5.00 -8.15 9.40
CA TRP A 76 -4.23 -6.95 9.07
C TRP A 76 -5.06 -5.68 9.22
N ASN A 77 -4.36 -4.55 9.44
CA ASN A 77 -4.95 -3.22 9.36
C ASN A 77 -5.06 -2.80 7.89
N VAL A 78 -6.15 -3.20 7.22
CA VAL A 78 -6.45 -2.89 5.83
C VAL A 78 -7.91 -2.51 5.65
N ASP A 79 -8.17 -1.61 4.71
CA ASP A 79 -9.51 -1.35 4.20
C ASP A 79 -9.78 -2.30 3.03
N VAL A 80 -10.96 -2.93 3.02
CA VAL A 80 -11.33 -3.88 1.95
C VAL A 80 -12.64 -3.48 1.30
N ARG A 81 -12.64 -3.35 -0.03
CA ARG A 81 -13.84 -3.19 -0.85
C ARG A 81 -13.94 -4.35 -1.84
N MET A 82 -15.17 -4.69 -2.25
CA MET A 82 -15.41 -5.73 -3.24
C MET A 82 -16.33 -5.21 -4.34
N SER A 83 -16.09 -5.61 -5.60
CA SER A 83 -16.97 -5.27 -6.72
C SER A 83 -18.39 -5.85 -6.58
N ARG A 84 -18.50 -7.02 -5.93
CA ARG A 84 -19.76 -7.67 -5.54
C ARG A 84 -19.58 -8.49 -4.26
N THR A 85 -20.63 -8.56 -3.46
CA THR A 85 -20.73 -9.41 -2.25
C THR A 85 -21.85 -10.43 -2.34
N THR A 86 -22.59 -10.42 -3.44
CA THR A 86 -23.69 -11.34 -3.78
C THR A 86 -23.55 -11.78 -5.23
N ASP A 87 -24.42 -12.69 -5.68
CA ASP A 87 -24.47 -13.13 -7.07
C ASP A 87 -25.19 -12.08 -7.95
N ILE A 88 -24.43 -11.09 -8.42
CA ILE A 88 -24.93 -10.00 -9.27
C ILE A 88 -23.99 -9.75 -10.45
N THR A 89 -24.56 -9.31 -11.58
CA THR A 89 -23.78 -8.90 -12.74
C THR A 89 -23.08 -7.57 -12.48
N ARG A 90 -21.76 -7.53 -12.69
CA ARG A 90 -20.96 -6.30 -12.74
C ARG A 90 -20.18 -6.27 -14.06
N SER A 91 -20.32 -5.18 -14.82
CA SER A 91 -19.54 -5.00 -16.05
C SER A 91 -18.05 -4.88 -15.74
N LEU A 92 -17.21 -5.23 -16.71
CA LEU A 92 -15.75 -5.07 -16.58
C LEU A 92 -15.37 -3.60 -16.30
N SER A 93 -16.05 -2.66 -16.96
CA SER A 93 -15.85 -1.21 -16.73
C SER A 93 -16.25 -0.76 -15.33
N TYR A 94 -17.35 -1.29 -14.77
CA TYR A 94 -17.75 -0.96 -13.40
C TYR A 94 -16.67 -1.41 -12.40
N ARG A 95 -16.13 -2.62 -12.58
CA ARG A 95 -15.16 -3.21 -11.66
C ARG A 95 -13.90 -2.36 -11.55
N THR A 96 -13.33 -1.94 -12.68
CA THR A 96 -12.14 -1.09 -12.71
C THR A 96 -12.44 0.34 -12.29
N ASN A 97 -13.58 0.91 -12.70
CA ASN A 97 -13.96 2.26 -12.31
C ASN A 97 -14.21 2.39 -10.80
N ASP A 98 -14.86 1.42 -10.16
CA ASP A 98 -15.10 1.45 -8.70
C ASP A 98 -13.79 1.31 -7.92
N ALA A 99 -12.86 0.44 -8.37
CA ALA A 99 -11.54 0.31 -7.76
C ALA A 99 -10.73 1.62 -7.86
N ASN A 100 -10.67 2.21 -9.07
CA ASN A 100 -9.95 3.45 -9.33
C ASN A 100 -10.56 4.63 -8.56
N ALA A 101 -11.89 4.76 -8.56
CA ALA A 101 -12.58 5.83 -7.86
C ALA A 101 -12.44 5.74 -6.33
N TRP A 102 -12.33 4.53 -5.79
CA TRP A 102 -12.08 4.31 -4.37
C TRP A 102 -10.62 4.59 -3.95
N GLY A 103 -9.71 4.62 -4.93
CA GLY A 103 -8.27 4.73 -4.71
C GLY A 103 -7.69 3.46 -4.12
N ALA A 104 -8.07 2.31 -4.69
CA ALA A 104 -7.46 1.03 -4.34
C ALA A 104 -5.93 1.12 -4.53
N THR A 105 -5.19 0.60 -3.56
CA THR A 105 -3.73 0.54 -3.60
C THR A 105 -3.22 -0.87 -3.91
N ILE A 106 -4.11 -1.86 -3.80
CA ILE A 106 -3.91 -3.28 -4.09
C ILE A 106 -5.17 -3.79 -4.80
#